data_AF-A0A117IDZ0-F1
#
_entry.id   AF-A0A117IDZ0-F1
#
_cell.length_a   1.000
_cell.length_b   1.000
_cell.length_c   1.000
_cell.angle_alpha   90.00
_cell.angle_beta   90.00
_cell.angle_gamma   90.00
#
_symmetry.space_group_name_H-M   'P 1'
#
loop_
_entity.id
_entity.type
_entity.pdbx_description
1 polymer ?
#
loop_
_entity_poly.entity_id
_entity_poly.type
_entity_poly.pdbx_seq_one_letter_code
_entity_poly.pdbx_strand_id
1 'polypeptide(L)'
;MVDAFYHQLCPDCAAINRAKRDARTDLTGRRALLTGGRAKIGMYIALRLLRDGAHTTITTRFPNDAVRRFAAMEDSGDWLHRLRVVGIDLRDPAQVVALADEVAAQGPLDILINNAAQTVRRAPGSYAALVEAERTPPPALVDVVTFDHVSDAHPHALAGSLGEHPTAHALTELALTARSASPERISAGTAIDAGGLLPDTAPVNSWTQRVHEVDAMELLEVQLCNQTAPFILVSRLRPAMAASPARRKYVVNVSAMEGQFSRGYKGPGHPHTNMAKAALNMLTRTSAGEMLEQDGILMTAVDTGWITDERPHPTKLRLAEEGFHAPLDLVDGAARVYDPIVRGELGEDLYGCFLKDYWPASW
;
A
#
# COMPACT_ATOMS: atom_id res chain seq x y z
N MET A 1 -3.46 -19.99 27.24
CA MET A 1 -2.75 -18.72 27.52
C MET A 1 -3.04 -17.79 26.35
N VAL A 2 -3.49 -16.55 26.60
CA VAL A 2 -3.83 -15.57 25.56
C VAL A 2 -2.61 -14.66 25.35
N ASP A 3 -2.26 -14.32 24.10
CA ASP A 3 -1.14 -13.40 23.80
C ASP A 3 -1.53 -11.97 24.20
N ALA A 4 -0.64 -11.25 24.87
CA ALA A 4 -0.92 -9.90 25.38
C ALA A 4 -1.07 -8.84 24.26
N PHE A 5 -0.44 -9.06 23.12
CA PHE A 5 -0.56 -8.19 21.94
C PHE A 5 -1.68 -8.70 21.03
N TYR A 6 -1.64 -9.98 20.65
CA TYR A 6 -2.62 -10.62 19.76
C TYR A 6 -3.80 -11.25 20.52
N HIS A 7 -4.40 -10.51 21.44
CA HIS A 7 -5.48 -11.00 22.31
C HIS A 7 -6.77 -11.39 21.57
N GLN A 8 -6.95 -10.94 20.33
CA GLN A 8 -8.07 -11.33 19.45
C GLN A 8 -7.75 -12.55 18.56
N LEU A 9 -6.53 -13.10 18.62
CA LEU A 9 -6.12 -14.29 17.87
C LEU A 9 -6.07 -15.53 18.77
N CYS A 10 -6.28 -16.72 18.20
CA CYS A 10 -5.97 -17.95 18.92
C CYS A 10 -4.45 -18.09 19.15
N PRO A 11 -4.00 -18.90 20.12
CA PRO A 11 -2.58 -19.02 20.46
C PRO A 11 -1.67 -19.35 19.28
N ASP A 12 -2.10 -20.26 18.40
CA ASP A 12 -1.31 -20.67 17.23
C ASP A 12 -1.18 -19.54 16.21
N CYS A 13 -2.28 -18.82 15.95
CA CYS A 13 -2.27 -17.64 15.08
C CYS A 13 -1.36 -16.54 15.66
N ALA A 14 -1.40 -16.30 16.97
CA ALA A 14 -0.53 -15.34 17.63
C ALA A 14 0.95 -15.71 17.46
N ALA A 15 1.30 -16.98 17.67
CA ALA A 15 2.67 -17.47 17.50
C ALA A 15 3.18 -17.32 16.05
N ILE A 16 2.33 -17.65 15.06
CA ILE A 16 2.66 -17.45 13.64
C ILE A 16 2.88 -15.97 13.34
N ASN A 17 2.00 -15.10 13.80
CA ASN A 17 2.12 -13.66 13.56
C ASN A 17 3.40 -13.09 14.19
N ARG A 18 3.74 -13.48 15.42
CA ARG A 18 5.03 -13.12 16.06
C ARG A 18 6.22 -13.52 15.19
N ALA A 19 6.27 -14.78 14.74
CA ALA A 19 7.38 -15.29 13.95
C ALA A 19 7.50 -14.58 12.59
N LYS A 20 6.37 -14.34 11.92
CA LYS A 20 6.33 -13.69 10.60
C LYS A 20 6.58 -12.17 10.67
N ARG A 21 6.22 -11.53 11.78
CA ARG A 21 6.42 -10.09 11.99
C ARG A 21 7.87 -9.68 11.80
N ASP A 22 8.81 -10.46 12.29
CA ASP A 22 10.24 -10.13 12.22
C ASP A 22 11.00 -10.93 11.16
N ALA A 23 10.30 -11.68 10.31
CA ALA A 23 10.92 -12.45 9.23
C ALA A 23 11.62 -11.53 8.20
N ARG A 24 12.83 -11.94 7.79
CA ARG A 24 13.74 -11.21 6.89
C ARG A 24 14.33 -12.17 5.85
N THR A 25 14.89 -11.63 4.79
CA THR A 25 15.72 -12.37 3.83
C THR A 25 16.82 -11.47 3.27
N ASP A 26 17.90 -12.03 2.74
CA ASP A 26 18.91 -11.21 2.04
C ASP A 26 18.43 -10.89 0.61
N LEU A 27 18.30 -9.60 0.32
CA LEU A 27 17.94 -9.05 -0.99
C LEU A 27 19.06 -8.17 -1.56
N THR A 28 20.29 -8.31 -1.07
CA THR A 28 21.45 -7.59 -1.60
C THR A 28 21.57 -7.79 -3.10
N GLY A 29 21.67 -6.68 -3.84
CA GLY A 29 21.74 -6.69 -5.30
C GLY A 29 20.39 -6.88 -6.02
N ARG A 30 19.28 -7.08 -5.29
CA ARG A 30 17.95 -7.12 -5.89
C ARG A 30 17.39 -5.73 -6.13
N ARG A 31 16.57 -5.59 -7.18
CA ARG A 31 15.83 -4.38 -7.52
C ARG A 31 14.34 -4.57 -7.34
N ALA A 32 13.70 -3.67 -6.61
CA ALA A 32 12.28 -3.71 -6.29
C ALA A 32 11.54 -2.45 -6.73
N LEU A 33 10.34 -2.63 -7.29
CA LEU A 33 9.34 -1.58 -7.48
C LEU A 33 8.18 -1.82 -6.51
N LEU A 34 7.90 -0.84 -5.66
CA LEU A 34 6.79 -0.86 -4.72
C LEU A 34 5.85 0.32 -4.97
N THR A 35 4.60 0.04 -5.35
CA THR A 35 3.62 1.11 -5.52
C THR A 35 3.04 1.57 -4.18
N GLY A 36 2.89 2.89 -4.00
CA GLY A 36 2.31 3.45 -2.77
C GLY A 36 3.18 3.27 -1.52
N GLY A 37 4.51 3.44 -1.65
CA GLY A 37 5.48 3.17 -0.57
C GLY A 37 5.64 4.28 0.46
N ARG A 38 4.98 5.44 0.31
CA ARG A 38 5.18 6.61 1.20
C ARG A 38 4.76 6.38 2.65
N ALA A 39 3.65 5.66 2.88
CA ALA A 39 2.98 5.63 4.18
C ALA A 39 2.23 4.32 4.41
N LYS A 40 1.69 4.15 5.63
CA LYS A 40 0.92 2.95 6.06
C LYS A 40 1.70 1.67 5.73
N ILE A 41 1.03 0.59 5.31
CA ILE A 41 1.68 -0.69 5.00
C ILE A 41 2.83 -0.53 4.01
N GLY A 42 2.65 0.30 2.97
CA GLY A 42 3.66 0.54 1.94
C GLY A 42 5.00 1.01 2.51
N MET A 43 4.99 1.92 3.49
CA MET A 43 6.23 2.38 4.14
C MET A 43 6.94 1.23 4.87
N TYR A 44 6.20 0.39 5.58
CA TYR A 44 6.79 -0.75 6.30
C TYR A 44 7.30 -1.83 5.34
N ILE A 45 6.68 -2.03 4.18
CA ILE A 45 7.23 -2.90 3.12
C ILE A 45 8.52 -2.31 2.55
N ALA A 46 8.53 -1.01 2.24
CA ALA A 46 9.72 -0.32 1.72
C ALA A 46 10.90 -0.46 2.70
N LEU A 47 10.66 -0.23 4.00
CA LEU A 47 11.68 -0.39 5.02
C LEU A 47 12.22 -1.82 5.08
N ARG A 48 11.38 -2.85 4.93
CA ARG A 48 11.85 -4.24 4.87
C ARG A 48 12.76 -4.47 3.67
N LEU A 49 12.32 -4.09 2.47
CA LEU A 49 13.12 -4.21 1.24
C LEU A 49 14.50 -3.53 1.37
N LEU A 50 14.50 -2.28 1.86
CA LEU A 50 15.72 -1.47 2.01
C LEU A 50 16.68 -2.04 3.06
N ARG A 51 16.15 -2.45 4.22
CA ARG A 51 16.92 -3.06 5.32
C ARG A 51 17.39 -4.47 5.00
N ASP A 52 16.76 -5.14 4.05
CA ASP A 52 17.18 -6.44 3.50
C ASP A 52 18.17 -6.28 2.32
N GLY A 53 18.51 -5.04 1.94
CA GLY A 53 19.59 -4.76 0.97
C GLY A 53 19.14 -4.47 -0.46
N ALA A 54 17.83 -4.47 -0.75
CA ALA A 54 17.32 -4.20 -2.08
C ALA A 54 17.46 -2.72 -2.48
N HIS A 55 17.77 -2.47 -3.76
CA HIS A 55 17.51 -1.18 -4.40
C HIS A 55 16.01 -1.04 -4.63
N THR A 56 15.40 -0.02 -4.02
CA THR A 56 13.95 0.08 -3.94
C THR A 56 13.46 1.38 -4.55
N THR A 57 12.69 1.26 -5.63
CA THR A 57 11.89 2.36 -6.18
C THR A 57 10.50 2.32 -5.56
N ILE A 58 10.10 3.40 -4.88
CA ILE A 58 8.73 3.55 -4.38
C ILE A 58 7.97 4.57 -5.20
N THR A 59 6.65 4.39 -5.31
CA THR A 59 5.77 5.38 -5.93
C THR A 59 4.86 6.09 -4.93
N THR A 60 4.53 7.34 -5.19
CA THR A 60 3.61 8.14 -4.38
C THR A 60 3.14 9.38 -5.14
N ARG A 61 2.02 9.97 -4.72
CA ARG A 61 1.58 11.30 -5.17
C ARG A 61 2.29 12.45 -4.44
N PHE A 62 2.98 12.13 -3.34
CA PHE A 62 3.65 13.09 -2.46
C PHE A 62 5.13 12.69 -2.25
N PRO A 63 5.98 12.81 -3.29
CA PRO A 63 7.39 12.39 -3.25
C PRO A 63 8.23 13.10 -2.18
N ASN A 64 8.07 14.40 -1.97
CA ASN A 64 8.83 15.18 -0.99
C ASN A 64 8.50 14.75 0.45
N ASP A 65 7.22 14.48 0.76
CA ASP A 65 6.85 13.88 2.04
C ASP A 65 7.42 12.47 2.22
N ALA A 66 7.48 11.65 1.16
CA ALA A 66 8.17 10.36 1.22
C ALA A 66 9.65 10.55 1.60
N VAL A 67 10.40 11.39 0.89
CA VAL A 67 11.83 11.62 1.20
C VAL A 67 12.01 12.06 2.65
N ARG A 68 11.19 12.99 3.15
CA ARG A 68 11.24 13.42 4.56
C ARG A 68 11.03 12.26 5.53
N ARG A 69 10.04 11.39 5.29
CA ARG A 69 9.76 10.23 6.15
C ARG A 69 10.92 9.25 6.21
N PHE A 70 11.47 8.89 5.05
CA PHE A 70 12.56 7.92 4.98
C PHE A 70 13.86 8.50 5.56
N ALA A 71 14.16 9.77 5.30
CA ALA A 71 15.34 10.43 5.87
C ALA A 71 15.26 10.64 7.40
N ALA A 72 14.05 10.69 7.97
CA ALA A 72 13.84 10.80 9.42
C ALA A 72 14.03 9.47 10.18
N MET A 73 14.19 8.35 9.49
CA MET A 73 14.46 7.06 10.15
C MET A 73 15.87 7.05 10.74
N GLU A 74 16.00 6.54 11.97
CA GLU A 74 17.26 6.47 12.71
C GLU A 74 18.36 5.72 11.93
N ASP A 75 17.98 4.66 11.22
CA ASP A 75 18.86 3.81 10.43
C ASP A 75 18.95 4.22 8.95
N SER A 76 18.41 5.39 8.57
CA SER A 76 18.36 5.82 7.16
C SER A 76 19.74 5.90 6.51
N GLY A 77 20.79 6.25 7.26
CA GLY A 77 22.16 6.30 6.74
C GLY A 77 22.64 5.00 6.07
N ASP A 78 22.11 3.85 6.47
CA ASP A 78 22.55 2.53 6.00
C ASP A 78 21.94 2.13 4.64
N TRP A 79 20.83 2.75 4.25
CA TRP A 79 20.04 2.29 3.09
C TRP A 79 19.42 3.40 2.24
N LEU A 80 19.42 4.66 2.69
CA LEU A 80 18.75 5.76 1.98
C LEU A 80 19.30 5.95 0.56
N HIS A 81 20.59 5.68 0.34
CA HIS A 81 21.23 5.71 -0.99
C HIS A 81 20.68 4.66 -1.98
N ARG A 82 19.95 3.65 -1.49
CA ARG A 82 19.27 2.62 -2.31
C ARG A 82 17.79 2.94 -2.55
N LEU A 83 17.27 4.00 -1.95
CA LEU A 83 15.90 4.46 -2.17
C LEU A 83 15.83 5.38 -3.38
N ARG A 84 14.85 5.13 -4.24
CA ARG A 84 14.39 6.05 -5.27
C ARG A 84 12.91 6.32 -5.10
N VAL A 85 12.48 7.57 -5.28
CA VAL A 85 11.09 7.98 -5.12
C VAL A 85 10.55 8.50 -6.45
N VAL A 86 9.43 7.94 -6.91
CA VAL A 86 8.75 8.40 -8.12
C VAL A 86 7.40 9.01 -7.77
N GLY A 87 7.25 10.30 -8.10
CA GLY A 87 6.00 11.03 -8.11
C GLY A 87 5.11 10.56 -9.27
N ILE A 88 3.94 9.98 -8.96
CA ILE A 88 2.98 9.47 -9.95
C ILE A 88 1.56 9.40 -9.39
N ASP A 89 0.58 9.64 -10.26
CA ASP A 89 -0.81 9.25 -10.04
C ASP A 89 -1.17 7.98 -10.81
N LEU A 90 -1.41 6.87 -10.10
CA LEU A 90 -1.77 5.58 -10.71
C LEU A 90 -3.18 5.58 -11.34
N ARG A 91 -3.95 6.65 -11.16
CA ARG A 91 -5.22 6.86 -11.87
C ARG A 91 -4.99 7.32 -13.31
N ASP A 92 -3.78 7.72 -13.67
CA ASP A 92 -3.41 8.09 -15.04
C ASP A 92 -2.62 6.94 -15.71
N PRO A 93 -3.25 6.16 -16.61
CA PRO A 93 -2.57 5.07 -17.30
C PRO A 93 -1.32 5.49 -18.09
N ALA A 94 -1.26 6.73 -18.59
CA ALA A 94 -0.10 7.21 -19.33
C ALA A 94 1.12 7.33 -18.41
N GLN A 95 0.94 7.85 -17.19
CA GLN A 95 2.01 7.88 -16.20
C GLN A 95 2.41 6.47 -15.76
N VAL A 96 1.47 5.52 -15.66
CA VAL A 96 1.80 4.12 -15.29
C VAL A 96 2.68 3.47 -16.36
N VAL A 97 2.40 3.73 -17.64
CA VAL A 97 3.26 3.29 -18.74
C VAL A 97 4.64 3.93 -18.65
N ALA A 98 4.72 5.26 -18.46
CA ALA A 98 5.98 5.97 -18.32
C ALA A 98 6.82 5.46 -17.13
N LEU A 99 6.18 5.16 -16.00
CA LEU A 99 6.83 4.52 -14.84
C LEU A 99 7.42 3.16 -15.20
N ALA A 100 6.68 2.32 -15.92
CA ALA A 100 7.17 1.01 -16.32
C ALA A 100 8.40 1.14 -17.23
N ASP A 101 8.35 2.05 -18.19
CA ASP A 101 9.45 2.31 -19.13
C ASP A 101 10.70 2.83 -18.38
N GLU A 102 10.52 3.77 -17.44
CA GLU A 102 11.61 4.31 -16.60
C GLU A 102 12.27 3.23 -15.71
N VAL A 103 11.47 2.35 -15.10
CA VAL A 103 11.98 1.25 -14.26
C VAL A 103 12.73 0.21 -15.10
N ALA A 104 12.21 -0.10 -16.30
CA ALA A 104 12.85 -1.03 -17.24
C ALA A 104 14.16 -0.46 -17.81
N ALA A 105 14.23 0.84 -18.08
CA ALA A 105 15.44 1.50 -18.61
C ALA A 105 16.64 1.40 -17.66
N GLN A 106 16.39 1.26 -16.36
CA GLN A 106 17.42 1.06 -15.33
C GLN A 106 17.94 -0.39 -15.25
N GLY A 107 17.44 -1.31 -16.09
CA GLY A 107 17.88 -2.71 -16.16
C GLY A 107 16.90 -3.73 -15.58
N PRO A 108 17.35 -4.95 -15.26
CA PRO A 108 16.48 -6.02 -14.78
C PRO A 108 15.76 -5.73 -13.46
N LEU A 109 14.52 -6.18 -13.31
CA LEU A 109 13.70 -6.01 -12.11
C LEU A 109 13.47 -7.36 -11.41
N ASP A 110 13.62 -7.42 -10.08
CA ASP A 110 13.45 -8.68 -9.34
C ASP A 110 12.10 -8.79 -8.64
N ILE A 111 11.61 -7.67 -8.12
CA ILE A 111 10.44 -7.62 -7.24
C ILE A 111 9.51 -6.51 -7.71
N LEU A 112 8.24 -6.85 -7.93
CA LEU A 112 7.15 -5.91 -8.17
C LEU A 112 6.08 -6.12 -7.10
N ILE A 113 5.83 -5.10 -6.29
CA ILE A 113 4.77 -5.10 -5.28
C ILE A 113 3.73 -4.06 -5.67
N ASN A 114 2.59 -4.54 -6.15
CA ASN A 114 1.41 -3.74 -6.43
C ASN A 114 0.64 -3.52 -5.12
N ASN A 115 1.10 -2.56 -4.32
CA ASN A 115 0.54 -2.25 -2.99
C ASN A 115 -0.44 -1.07 -3.00
N ALA A 116 -0.24 -0.08 -3.85
CA ALA A 116 -1.11 1.08 -3.92
C ALA A 116 -2.56 0.65 -4.21
N ALA A 117 -3.49 1.10 -3.38
CA ALA A 117 -4.90 0.84 -3.55
C ALA A 117 -5.75 2.00 -3.01
N GLN A 118 -6.87 2.25 -3.67
CA GLN A 118 -7.95 3.11 -3.22
C GLN A 118 -9.16 2.23 -2.87
N THR A 119 -9.58 2.26 -1.61
CA THR A 119 -10.74 1.50 -1.11
C THR A 119 -11.98 2.38 -0.95
N VAL A 120 -11.76 3.64 -0.57
CA VAL A 120 -12.76 4.69 -0.46
C VAL A 120 -12.14 6.00 -0.93
N ARG A 121 -12.95 6.84 -1.59
CA ARG A 121 -12.62 8.25 -1.83
C ARG A 121 -12.66 9.00 -0.51
N ARG A 122 -11.62 9.77 -0.24
CA ARG A 122 -11.53 10.63 0.95
C ARG A 122 -12.28 11.94 0.70
N ALA A 123 -12.82 12.53 1.75
CA ALA A 123 -13.49 13.81 1.69
C ALA A 123 -12.60 14.92 1.07
N PRO A 124 -13.18 15.91 0.36
CA PRO A 124 -12.46 17.10 -0.10
C PRO A 124 -11.63 17.74 1.02
N GLY A 125 -10.45 18.24 0.69
CA GLY A 125 -9.52 18.83 1.66
C GLY A 125 -8.73 17.83 2.53
N SER A 126 -9.04 16.52 2.52
CA SER A 126 -8.30 15.53 3.33
C SER A 126 -6.78 15.49 3.05
N TYR A 127 -6.39 15.93 1.85
CA TYR A 127 -5.00 15.99 1.38
C TYR A 127 -4.38 17.40 1.47
N ALA A 128 -5.12 18.42 1.90
CA ALA A 128 -4.69 19.83 1.80
C ALA A 128 -3.35 20.08 2.51
N ALA A 129 -3.16 19.53 3.71
CA ALA A 129 -1.90 19.66 4.45
C ALA A 129 -0.71 19.03 3.71
N LEU A 130 -0.91 17.88 3.05
CA LEU A 130 0.14 17.24 2.25
C LEU A 130 0.45 18.04 0.99
N VAL A 131 -0.58 18.53 0.29
CA VAL A 131 -0.41 19.36 -0.92
C VAL A 131 0.41 20.61 -0.61
N GLU A 132 0.12 21.28 0.51
CA GLU A 132 0.90 22.45 0.92
C GLU A 132 2.33 22.07 1.33
N ALA A 133 2.49 21.01 2.12
CA ALA A 133 3.81 20.51 2.53
C ALA A 133 4.68 20.07 1.34
N GLU A 134 4.08 19.62 0.25
CA GLU A 134 4.77 19.17 -0.95
C GLU A 134 5.53 20.31 -1.66
N ARG A 135 5.11 21.56 -1.46
CA ARG A 135 5.80 22.76 -1.97
C ARG A 135 7.14 23.02 -1.29
N THR A 136 7.36 22.42 -0.12
CA THR A 136 8.63 22.53 0.62
C THR A 136 9.58 21.44 0.12
N PRO A 137 10.76 21.79 -0.43
CA PRO A 137 11.74 20.79 -0.86
C PRO A 137 12.22 19.91 0.31
N PRO A 138 12.45 18.61 0.09
CA PRO A 138 13.01 17.72 1.09
C PRO A 138 14.54 17.88 1.18
N PRO A 139 15.21 17.26 2.17
CA PRO A 139 16.66 17.14 2.18
C PRO A 139 17.17 16.44 0.90
N ALA A 140 18.24 16.97 0.30
CA ALA A 140 18.75 16.55 -1.01
C ALA A 140 19.58 15.23 -0.97
N LEU A 141 18.96 14.14 -0.51
CA LEU A 141 19.65 12.87 -0.25
C LEU A 141 19.10 11.67 -1.06
N VAL A 142 18.02 11.87 -1.81
CA VAL A 142 17.28 10.78 -2.48
C VAL A 142 17.03 11.14 -3.94
N ASP A 143 17.17 10.16 -4.83
CA ASP A 143 16.79 10.29 -6.24
C ASP A 143 15.25 10.42 -6.35
N VAL A 144 14.78 11.58 -6.80
CA VAL A 144 13.36 11.89 -6.97
C VAL A 144 13.07 12.17 -8.43
N VAL A 145 12.16 11.40 -9.01
CA VAL A 145 11.64 11.60 -10.36
C VAL A 145 10.16 11.89 -10.29
N THR A 146 9.69 12.87 -11.06
CA THR A 146 8.26 13.22 -11.15
C THR A 146 7.86 13.29 -12.60
N PHE A 147 6.70 12.74 -12.94
CA PHE A 147 6.08 12.99 -14.24
C PHE A 147 5.34 14.34 -14.23
N ASP A 148 5.05 14.88 -15.41
CA ASP A 148 4.23 16.09 -15.51
C ASP A 148 2.85 15.84 -14.89
N HIS A 149 2.26 16.85 -14.24
CA HIS A 149 0.90 16.82 -13.66
C HIS A 149 0.64 15.81 -12.50
N VAL A 150 1.67 15.24 -11.87
CA VAL A 150 1.51 14.39 -10.65
C VAL A 150 0.72 15.10 -9.54
N SER A 151 0.89 16.43 -9.50
CA SER A 151 0.28 17.36 -8.55
C SER A 151 -0.75 18.29 -9.20
N ASP A 152 -1.30 17.96 -10.37
CA ASP A 152 -2.59 18.55 -10.76
C ASP A 152 -3.64 17.92 -9.83
N ALA A 153 -3.59 18.41 -8.59
CA ALA A 153 -4.54 18.20 -7.55
C ALA A 153 -5.88 18.36 -8.24
N HIS A 154 -6.63 17.26 -8.32
CA HIS A 154 -8.03 17.34 -8.72
C HIS A 154 -8.61 18.57 -8.03
N PRO A 155 -9.38 19.44 -8.70
CA PRO A 155 -9.91 20.68 -8.12
C PRO A 155 -10.49 20.51 -6.71
N HIS A 156 -10.99 19.29 -6.41
CA HIS A 156 -11.47 18.83 -5.10
C HIS A 156 -10.45 18.71 -3.96
N ALA A 157 -9.16 18.49 -4.21
CA ALA A 157 -8.13 18.44 -3.16
C ALA A 157 -7.78 19.84 -2.63
N LEU A 158 -7.96 20.88 -3.45
CA LEU A 158 -7.79 22.29 -3.08
C LEU A 158 -9.07 22.92 -2.49
N ALA A 159 -10.24 22.33 -2.76
CA ALA A 159 -11.50 22.76 -2.18
C ALA A 159 -11.51 22.53 -0.67
N GLY A 160 -11.36 23.62 0.11
CA GLY A 160 -11.39 23.61 1.58
C GLY A 160 -10.14 24.12 2.29
N SER A 161 -9.12 24.61 1.56
CA SER A 161 -7.89 25.18 2.15
C SER A 161 -8.13 26.57 2.77
N LEU A 162 -8.75 26.62 3.96
CA LEU A 162 -8.98 27.87 4.71
C LEU A 162 -8.45 27.81 6.16
N GLY A 163 -7.58 26.86 6.51
CA GLY A 163 -7.01 26.71 7.87
C GLY A 163 -5.48 26.79 7.91
N GLU A 164 -4.92 27.16 9.07
CA GLU A 164 -3.49 27.03 9.35
C GLU A 164 -3.11 25.54 9.37
N HIS A 165 -2.25 25.13 8.44
CA HIS A 165 -1.74 23.76 8.36
C HIS A 165 -0.38 23.65 9.07
N PRO A 166 -0.05 22.50 9.69
CA PRO A 166 1.28 22.27 10.27
C PRO A 166 2.36 22.40 9.19
N THR A 167 3.57 22.80 9.59
CA THR A 167 4.73 22.85 8.69
C THR A 167 5.01 21.47 8.08
N ALA A 168 5.69 21.42 6.93
CA ALA A 168 5.99 20.15 6.25
C ALA A 168 6.71 19.14 7.16
N HIS A 169 7.67 19.60 7.98
CA HIS A 169 8.36 18.75 8.94
C HIS A 169 7.45 18.30 10.09
N ALA A 170 6.66 19.20 10.68
CA ALA A 170 5.71 18.85 11.74
C ALA A 170 4.63 17.86 11.25
N LEU A 171 4.17 17.99 10.00
CA LEU A 171 3.25 17.05 9.38
C LEU A 171 3.85 15.65 9.28
N THR A 172 5.10 15.55 8.82
CA THR A 172 5.84 14.29 8.75
C THR A 172 5.99 13.67 10.14
N GLU A 173 6.45 14.43 11.15
CA GLU A 173 6.61 13.97 12.54
C GLU A 173 5.30 13.45 13.13
N LEU A 174 4.21 14.21 12.97
CA LEU A 174 2.89 13.81 13.44
C LEU A 174 2.44 12.50 12.78
N ALA A 175 2.68 12.33 11.48
CA ALA A 175 2.28 11.13 10.76
C ALA A 175 3.15 9.90 11.08
N LEU A 176 4.37 10.08 11.57
CA LEU A 176 5.25 9.00 12.06
C LEU A 176 4.96 8.64 13.53
N THR A 177 4.32 9.54 14.28
CA THR A 177 3.95 9.30 15.67
C THR A 177 2.74 8.40 15.80
N ALA A 178 2.87 7.28 16.52
CA ALA A 178 1.74 6.38 16.79
C ALA A 178 0.58 7.11 17.49
N ARG A 179 -0.66 6.83 17.07
CA ARG A 179 -1.91 7.39 17.64
C ARG A 179 -2.05 8.91 17.55
N SER A 180 -1.42 9.53 16.55
CA SER A 180 -1.58 10.96 16.23
C SER A 180 -3.02 11.38 15.87
N ALA A 181 -3.92 10.43 15.60
CA ALA A 181 -5.34 10.63 15.32
C ALA A 181 -6.25 10.07 16.45
N SER A 182 -6.02 10.49 17.70
CA SER A 182 -6.92 10.15 18.82
C SER A 182 -8.29 10.85 18.68
N PRO A 183 -9.38 10.32 19.26
CA PRO A 183 -10.69 10.97 19.24
C PRO A 183 -10.66 12.44 19.70
N GLU A 184 -9.85 12.75 20.72
CA GLU A 184 -9.68 14.10 21.26
C GLU A 184 -9.04 15.03 20.21
N ARG A 185 -7.99 14.55 19.52
CA ARG A 185 -7.31 15.33 18.47
C ARG A 185 -8.16 15.50 17.22
N ILE A 186 -8.99 14.50 16.90
CA ILE A 186 -9.97 14.60 15.80
C ILE A 186 -11.01 15.68 16.14
N SER A 187 -11.57 15.65 17.35
CA SER A 187 -12.52 16.67 17.81
C SER A 187 -11.90 18.06 17.87
N ALA A 188 -10.60 18.17 18.14
CA ALA A 188 -9.85 19.43 18.15
C ALA A 188 -9.36 19.87 16.75
N GLY A 189 -9.59 19.10 15.68
CA GLY A 189 -9.16 19.42 14.32
C GLY A 189 -7.64 19.38 14.09
N THR A 190 -6.87 18.79 15.01
CA THR A 190 -5.39 18.75 14.98
C THR A 190 -4.84 17.36 14.65
N ALA A 191 -5.71 16.36 14.50
CA ALA A 191 -5.31 15.00 14.17
C ALA A 191 -4.75 14.90 12.75
N ILE A 192 -3.68 14.11 12.62
CA ILE A 192 -3.08 13.69 11.35
C ILE A 192 -2.97 12.17 11.42
N ASP A 193 -3.48 11.45 10.42
CA ASP A 193 -3.38 9.98 10.39
C ASP A 193 -1.97 9.49 9.99
N ALA A 194 -1.73 8.18 10.07
CA ALA A 194 -0.45 7.58 9.66
C ALA A 194 -0.10 7.80 8.17
N GLY A 195 -1.07 8.24 7.36
CA GLY A 195 -0.90 8.66 5.98
C GLY A 195 -0.56 10.15 5.81
N GLY A 196 -0.49 10.94 6.88
CA GLY A 196 -0.38 12.41 6.79
C GLY A 196 -1.69 13.09 6.40
N LEU A 197 -2.82 12.38 6.45
CA LEU A 197 -4.12 12.91 6.05
C LEU A 197 -4.86 13.52 7.23
N LEU A 198 -5.66 14.54 6.94
CA LEU A 198 -6.68 14.99 7.87
C LEU A 198 -7.74 13.88 8.02
N PRO A 199 -8.22 13.58 9.24
CA PRO A 199 -9.24 12.58 9.47
C PRO A 199 -10.50 12.85 8.65
N ASP A 200 -10.97 11.80 8.00
CA ASP A 200 -12.25 11.85 7.30
C ASP A 200 -13.40 11.73 8.33
N THR A 201 -14.12 12.82 8.55
CA THR A 201 -15.23 12.91 9.51
C THR A 201 -16.60 12.70 8.85
N ALA A 202 -16.65 12.26 7.58
CA ALA A 202 -17.90 12.12 6.86
C ALA A 202 -18.86 11.12 7.53
N PRO A 203 -20.17 11.44 7.61
CA PRO A 203 -21.18 10.55 8.21
C PRO A 203 -21.45 9.31 7.37
N VAL A 204 -21.16 9.36 6.06
CA VAL A 204 -21.27 8.27 5.09
C VAL A 204 -20.08 8.34 4.15
N ASN A 205 -19.60 7.18 3.69
CA ASN A 205 -18.61 7.07 2.62
C ASN A 205 -18.94 5.85 1.74
N SER A 206 -18.17 5.68 0.67
CA SER A 206 -18.39 4.62 -0.32
C SER A 206 -18.17 3.20 0.21
N TRP A 207 -17.61 3.04 1.41
CA TRP A 207 -17.50 1.75 2.09
C TRP A 207 -18.88 1.11 2.34
N THR A 208 -19.87 1.93 2.68
CA THR A 208 -21.23 1.47 2.99
C THR A 208 -22.20 1.61 1.83
N GLN A 209 -21.80 2.29 0.75
CA GLN A 209 -22.66 2.53 -0.40
C GLN A 209 -22.94 1.27 -1.23
N ARG A 210 -24.17 1.16 -1.71
CA ARG A 210 -24.66 0.14 -2.65
C ARG A 210 -24.42 0.58 -4.10
N VAL A 211 -24.70 -0.32 -5.04
CA VAL A 211 -24.39 -0.14 -6.47
C VAL A 211 -24.89 1.18 -7.09
N HIS A 212 -26.07 1.67 -6.71
CA HIS A 212 -26.65 2.90 -7.26
C HIS A 212 -26.18 4.17 -6.52
N GLU A 213 -25.45 4.01 -5.42
CA GLU A 213 -25.00 5.10 -4.54
C GLU A 213 -23.52 5.45 -4.78
N VAL A 214 -22.75 4.55 -5.43
CA VAL A 214 -21.35 4.77 -5.76
C VAL A 214 -21.24 5.73 -6.95
N ASP A 215 -20.48 6.81 -6.77
CA ASP A 215 -20.19 7.78 -7.81
C ASP A 215 -19.39 7.16 -8.97
N ALA A 216 -19.74 7.52 -10.21
CA ALA A 216 -19.11 6.96 -11.40
C ALA A 216 -17.61 7.30 -11.50
N MET A 217 -17.21 8.51 -11.07
CA MET A 217 -15.80 8.87 -11.05
C MET A 217 -15.06 8.05 -10.00
N GLU A 218 -15.66 7.82 -8.82
CA GLU A 218 -15.02 7.02 -7.78
C GLU A 218 -14.81 5.57 -8.21
N LEU A 219 -15.83 5.00 -8.87
CA LEU A 219 -15.70 3.69 -9.51
C LEU A 219 -14.49 3.64 -10.45
N LEU A 220 -14.35 4.62 -11.35
CA LEU A 220 -13.23 4.67 -12.30
C LEU A 220 -11.89 4.79 -11.59
N GLU A 221 -11.76 5.69 -10.61
CA GLU A 221 -10.52 5.88 -9.85
C GLU A 221 -10.08 4.59 -9.13
N VAL A 222 -11.03 3.88 -8.52
CA VAL A 222 -10.77 2.62 -7.82
C VAL A 222 -10.35 1.52 -8.80
N GLN A 223 -10.99 1.43 -9.97
CA GLN A 223 -10.61 0.46 -11.00
C GLN A 223 -9.21 0.75 -11.57
N LEU A 224 -8.94 2.02 -11.88
CA LEU A 224 -7.66 2.46 -12.44
C LEU A 224 -6.51 2.17 -11.48
N CYS A 225 -6.64 2.56 -10.21
CA CYS A 225 -5.60 2.36 -9.22
C CYS A 225 -5.42 0.89 -8.82
N ASN A 226 -6.51 0.14 -8.63
CA ASN A 226 -6.43 -1.16 -7.95
C ASN A 226 -6.22 -2.36 -8.89
N GLN A 227 -6.59 -2.27 -10.17
CA GLN A 227 -6.42 -3.39 -11.10
C GLN A 227 -5.80 -2.96 -12.44
N THR A 228 -6.15 -1.80 -12.99
CA THR A 228 -5.62 -1.38 -14.30
C THR A 228 -4.13 -1.04 -14.20
N ALA A 229 -3.72 -0.26 -13.20
CA ALA A 229 -2.32 0.05 -12.98
C ALA A 229 -1.47 -1.21 -12.70
N PRO A 230 -1.86 -2.12 -11.79
CA PRO A 230 -1.19 -3.42 -11.63
C PRO A 230 -1.08 -4.23 -12.93
N PHE A 231 -2.14 -4.30 -13.74
CA PHE A 231 -2.12 -5.00 -15.02
C PHE A 231 -1.08 -4.40 -15.98
N ILE A 232 -1.07 -3.07 -16.14
CA ILE A 232 -0.11 -2.38 -17.00
C ILE A 232 1.32 -2.63 -16.53
N LEU A 233 1.58 -2.48 -15.21
CA LEU A 233 2.91 -2.70 -14.64
C LEU A 233 3.39 -4.13 -14.85
N VAL A 234 2.56 -5.13 -14.56
CA VAL A 234 2.89 -6.54 -14.78
C VAL A 234 3.19 -6.81 -16.25
N SER A 235 2.33 -6.33 -17.16
CA SER A 235 2.50 -6.53 -18.60
C SER A 235 3.78 -5.89 -19.14
N ARG A 236 4.05 -4.63 -18.78
CA ARG A 236 5.17 -3.85 -19.29
C ARG A 236 6.50 -4.21 -18.66
N LEU A 237 6.52 -4.59 -17.38
CA LEU A 237 7.76 -4.93 -16.66
C LEU A 237 8.15 -6.40 -16.79
N ARG A 238 7.26 -7.28 -17.29
CA ARG A 238 7.58 -8.70 -17.49
C ARG A 238 8.89 -8.94 -18.25
N PRO A 239 9.21 -8.26 -19.38
CA PRO A 239 10.49 -8.43 -20.05
C PRO A 239 11.71 -8.05 -19.18
N ALA A 240 11.60 -6.95 -18.41
CA ALA A 240 12.67 -6.54 -17.49
C ALA A 240 12.83 -7.54 -16.33
N MET A 241 11.73 -8.17 -15.88
CA MET A 241 11.79 -9.23 -14.88
C MET A 241 12.36 -10.54 -15.42
N ALA A 242 12.02 -10.91 -16.64
CA ALA A 242 12.55 -12.09 -17.32
C ALA A 242 14.07 -11.97 -17.55
N ALA A 243 14.57 -10.75 -17.78
CA ALA A 243 16.00 -10.47 -17.93
C ALA A 243 16.81 -10.59 -16.64
N SER A 244 16.17 -10.69 -15.46
CA SER A 244 16.91 -10.83 -14.20
C SER A 244 17.53 -12.23 -14.08
N PRO A 245 18.82 -12.33 -13.68
CA PRO A 245 19.49 -13.60 -13.44
C PRO A 245 19.07 -14.27 -12.13
N ALA A 246 18.21 -13.64 -11.33
CA ALA A 246 17.72 -14.20 -10.10
C ALA A 246 17.00 -15.54 -10.31
N ARG A 247 17.23 -16.48 -9.36
CA ARG A 247 16.55 -17.78 -9.33
C ARG A 247 15.03 -17.64 -9.43
N ARG A 248 14.48 -16.69 -8.66
CA ARG A 248 13.07 -16.31 -8.66
C ARG A 248 12.92 -14.80 -8.64
N LYS A 249 11.86 -14.35 -9.29
CA LYS A 249 11.37 -12.98 -9.28
C LYS A 249 9.95 -12.98 -8.72
N TYR A 250 9.50 -11.85 -8.18
CA TYR A 250 8.28 -11.80 -7.39
C TYR A 250 7.33 -10.73 -7.91
N VAL A 251 6.09 -11.12 -8.18
CA VAL A 251 4.98 -10.17 -8.29
C VAL A 251 4.05 -10.42 -7.11
N VAL A 252 3.91 -9.42 -6.24
CA VAL A 252 2.99 -9.47 -5.11
C VAL A 252 1.88 -8.45 -5.33
N ASN A 253 0.68 -8.96 -5.57
CA ASN A 253 -0.53 -8.16 -5.71
C ASN A 253 -1.22 -8.03 -4.34
N VAL A 254 -1.19 -6.83 -3.75
CA VAL A 254 -1.85 -6.59 -2.46
C VAL A 254 -3.36 -6.51 -2.67
N SER A 255 -4.02 -7.60 -2.29
CA SER A 255 -5.46 -7.79 -2.41
C SER A 255 -6.12 -7.77 -1.02
N ALA A 256 -7.36 -8.24 -0.94
CA ALA A 256 -8.09 -8.35 0.31
C ALA A 256 -9.22 -9.39 0.20
N MET A 257 -9.83 -9.75 1.33
CA MET A 257 -11.06 -10.56 1.40
C MET A 257 -12.21 -10.00 0.54
N GLU A 258 -12.22 -8.70 0.24
CA GLU A 258 -13.20 -8.04 -0.63
C GLU A 258 -13.18 -8.60 -2.05
N GLY A 259 -12.02 -9.11 -2.50
CA GLY A 259 -11.86 -9.75 -3.80
C GLY A 259 -12.26 -11.23 -3.84
N GLN A 260 -12.62 -11.83 -2.70
CA GLN A 260 -13.02 -13.24 -2.68
C GLN A 260 -14.40 -13.47 -3.28
N PHE A 261 -14.51 -14.47 -4.16
CA PHE A 261 -15.78 -14.93 -4.72
C PHE A 261 -16.51 -15.86 -3.76
N SER A 262 -15.81 -16.83 -3.16
CA SER A 262 -16.42 -17.89 -2.36
C SER A 262 -16.54 -17.55 -0.86
N ARG A 263 -16.73 -16.28 -0.51
CA ARG A 263 -16.85 -15.83 0.89
C ARG A 263 -18.24 -16.18 1.44
N GLY A 264 -18.29 -16.86 2.59
CA GLY A 264 -19.56 -17.29 3.21
C GLY A 264 -20.53 -16.16 3.56
N TYR A 265 -20.03 -14.94 3.81
CA TYR A 265 -20.83 -13.73 3.95
C TYR A 265 -20.22 -12.59 3.15
N LYS A 266 -21.05 -11.92 2.33
CA LYS A 266 -20.69 -10.70 1.59
C LYS A 266 -21.86 -9.72 1.64
N GLY A 267 -21.62 -8.54 2.22
CA GLY A 267 -22.61 -7.46 2.25
C GLY A 267 -22.72 -6.73 0.90
N PRO A 268 -23.76 -5.89 0.70
CA PRO A 268 -23.98 -5.16 -0.55
C PRO A 268 -23.12 -3.89 -0.71
N GLY A 269 -22.33 -3.53 0.30
CA GLY A 269 -21.51 -2.31 0.33
C GLY A 269 -20.26 -2.40 -0.57
N HIS A 270 -19.70 -1.22 -0.91
CA HIS A 270 -18.44 -1.05 -1.64
C HIS A 270 -18.26 -1.99 -2.86
N PRO A 271 -19.27 -2.14 -3.74
CA PRO A 271 -19.19 -3.09 -4.85
C PRO A 271 -18.02 -2.78 -5.81
N HIS A 272 -17.71 -1.51 -6.02
CA HIS A 272 -16.60 -1.06 -6.88
C HIS A 272 -15.23 -1.55 -6.39
N THR A 273 -14.97 -1.50 -5.07
CA THR A 273 -13.74 -2.05 -4.45
C THR A 273 -13.71 -3.56 -4.50
N ASN A 274 -14.84 -4.22 -4.21
CA ASN A 274 -14.98 -5.68 -4.34
C ASN A 274 -14.62 -6.16 -5.76
N MET A 275 -15.18 -5.50 -6.78
CA MET A 275 -14.91 -5.79 -8.19
C MET A 275 -13.43 -5.61 -8.54
N ALA A 276 -12.81 -4.52 -8.10
CA ALA A 276 -11.41 -4.26 -8.41
C ALA A 276 -10.47 -5.28 -7.77
N LYS A 277 -10.71 -5.66 -6.50
CA LYS A 277 -9.92 -6.69 -5.82
C LYS A 277 -10.12 -8.08 -6.42
N ALA A 278 -11.35 -8.40 -6.85
CA ALA A 278 -11.64 -9.65 -7.56
C ALA A 278 -10.93 -9.71 -8.92
N ALA A 279 -10.88 -8.60 -9.66
CA ALA A 279 -10.14 -8.51 -10.92
C ALA A 279 -8.63 -8.71 -10.71
N LEU A 280 -8.06 -8.11 -9.65
CA LEU A 280 -6.64 -8.29 -9.30
C LEU A 280 -6.33 -9.74 -8.88
N ASN A 281 -7.22 -10.39 -8.14
CA ASN A 281 -7.14 -11.82 -7.84
C ASN A 281 -7.19 -12.65 -9.12
N MET A 282 -8.07 -12.31 -10.06
CA MET A 282 -8.20 -13.03 -11.33
C MET A 282 -6.95 -12.87 -12.20
N LEU A 283 -6.32 -11.70 -12.23
CA LEU A 283 -5.02 -11.51 -12.89
C LEU A 283 -3.98 -12.50 -12.36
N THR A 284 -3.86 -12.59 -11.02
CA THR A 284 -2.95 -13.53 -10.36
C THR A 284 -3.27 -14.98 -10.74
N ARG A 285 -4.54 -15.37 -10.63
CA ARG A 285 -5.00 -16.73 -10.94
C ARG A 285 -4.74 -17.12 -12.40
N THR A 286 -4.89 -16.18 -13.31
CA THR A 286 -4.79 -16.42 -14.76
C THR A 286 -3.33 -16.52 -15.21
N SER A 287 -2.48 -15.58 -14.78
CA SER A 287 -1.16 -15.39 -15.38
C SER A 287 -0.01 -16.03 -14.61
N ALA A 288 -0.20 -16.43 -13.34
CA ALA A 288 0.92 -16.89 -12.53
C ALA A 288 1.60 -18.17 -13.06
N GLY A 289 0.85 -19.10 -13.66
CA GLY A 289 1.40 -20.35 -14.19
C GLY A 289 2.38 -20.12 -15.33
N GLU A 290 1.95 -19.39 -16.37
CA GLU A 290 2.81 -19.09 -17.51
C GLU A 290 4.04 -18.25 -17.13
N MET A 291 3.90 -17.31 -16.20
CA MET A 291 4.99 -16.44 -15.77
C MET A 291 6.04 -17.20 -14.94
N LEU A 292 5.64 -18.22 -14.18
CA LEU A 292 6.59 -19.10 -13.53
C LEU A 292 7.32 -19.98 -14.56
N GLU A 293 6.57 -20.65 -15.43
CA GLU A 293 7.12 -21.63 -16.38
C GLU A 293 8.09 -20.99 -17.38
N GLN A 294 7.78 -19.79 -17.87
CA GLN A 294 8.56 -19.12 -18.91
C GLN A 294 9.67 -18.24 -18.33
N ASP A 295 9.37 -17.51 -17.24
CA ASP A 295 10.23 -16.43 -16.76
C ASP A 295 10.74 -16.64 -15.33
N GLY A 296 10.31 -17.69 -14.62
CA GLY A 296 10.67 -17.90 -13.22
C GLY A 296 10.09 -16.83 -12.28
N ILE A 297 8.96 -16.23 -12.64
CA ILE A 297 8.28 -15.19 -11.85
C ILE A 297 7.15 -15.80 -11.02
N LEU A 298 7.25 -15.65 -9.71
CA LEU A 298 6.24 -16.08 -8.73
C LEU A 298 5.24 -14.94 -8.52
N MET A 299 4.02 -15.11 -9.03
CA MET A 299 2.94 -14.15 -8.85
C MET A 299 1.94 -14.62 -7.78
N THR A 300 1.71 -13.79 -6.76
CA THR A 300 0.79 -14.07 -5.65
C THR A 300 -0.18 -12.90 -5.42
N ALA A 301 -1.35 -13.20 -4.87
CA ALA A 301 -2.28 -12.21 -4.34
C ALA A 301 -2.29 -12.35 -2.81
N VAL A 302 -2.22 -11.24 -2.08
CA VAL A 302 -2.03 -11.27 -0.62
C VAL A 302 -3.04 -10.39 0.10
N ASP A 303 -3.78 -10.98 1.04
CA ASP A 303 -4.58 -10.26 2.03
C ASP A 303 -3.67 -9.70 3.15
N THR A 304 -3.88 -8.43 3.49
CA THR A 304 -3.10 -7.74 4.53
C THR A 304 -3.60 -8.01 5.94
N GLY A 305 -4.71 -8.76 6.08
CA GLY A 305 -5.42 -8.88 7.35
C GLY A 305 -6.19 -7.61 7.70
N TRP A 306 -6.98 -7.71 8.78
CA TRP A 306 -7.76 -6.57 9.24
C TRP A 306 -6.90 -5.61 10.06
N ILE A 307 -6.31 -4.63 9.37
CA ILE A 307 -5.41 -3.63 9.96
C ILE A 307 -6.02 -2.21 10.04
N THR A 308 -7.09 -1.96 9.29
CA THR A 308 -7.74 -0.64 9.19
C THR A 308 -9.25 -0.76 9.23
N ASP A 309 -9.91 0.28 9.73
CA ASP A 309 -11.35 0.44 9.64
C ASP A 309 -11.68 1.47 8.57
N GLU A 310 -12.48 1.10 7.56
CA GLU A 310 -12.92 2.01 6.49
C GLU A 310 -14.37 2.48 6.66
N ARG A 311 -15.05 2.07 7.72
CA ARG A 311 -16.42 2.51 8.03
C ARG A 311 -16.51 4.04 8.17
N PRO A 312 -17.71 4.62 7.99
CA PRO A 312 -17.92 6.05 8.22
C PRO A 312 -17.59 6.48 9.66
N HIS A 313 -17.26 7.75 9.83
CA HIS A 313 -16.72 8.28 11.09
C HIS A 313 -17.59 8.02 12.33
N PRO A 314 -18.93 8.24 12.30
CA PRO A 314 -19.77 7.99 13.47
C PRO A 314 -19.75 6.52 13.92
N THR A 315 -19.67 5.60 12.95
CA THR A 315 -19.61 4.15 13.25
C THR A 315 -18.27 3.77 13.86
N LYS A 316 -17.18 4.35 13.37
CA LYS A 316 -15.83 4.15 13.94
C LYS A 316 -15.76 4.60 15.39
N LEU A 317 -16.26 5.79 15.70
CA LEU A 317 -16.23 6.34 17.06
C LEU A 317 -17.02 5.46 18.03
N ARG A 318 -18.27 5.11 17.68
CA ARG A 318 -19.11 4.24 18.51
C ARG A 318 -18.42 2.90 18.81
N LEU A 319 -17.81 2.28 17.80
CA LEU A 319 -17.12 1.00 18.00
C LEU A 319 -15.86 1.16 18.85
N ALA A 320 -15.11 2.25 18.68
CA ALA A 320 -13.96 2.55 19.52
C ALA A 320 -14.36 2.77 20.99
N GLU A 321 -15.48 3.42 21.26
CA GLU A 321 -16.07 3.56 22.61
C GLU A 321 -16.46 2.20 23.21
N GLU A 322 -16.92 1.27 22.37
CA GLU A 322 -17.17 -0.14 22.73
C GLU A 322 -15.88 -0.97 22.91
N GLY A 323 -14.70 -0.35 22.77
CA GLY A 323 -13.39 -0.99 22.93
C GLY A 323 -12.85 -1.69 21.69
N PHE A 324 -13.53 -1.57 20.55
CA PHE A 324 -13.09 -2.17 19.29
C PHE A 324 -11.83 -1.48 18.75
N HIS A 325 -10.89 -2.29 18.30
CA HIS A 325 -9.77 -1.88 17.47
C HIS A 325 -9.39 -3.03 16.52
N ALA A 326 -8.72 -2.70 15.42
CA ALA A 326 -8.27 -3.69 14.46
C ALA A 326 -7.32 -4.71 15.13
N PRO A 327 -7.46 -6.02 14.86
CA PRO A 327 -6.69 -7.07 15.53
C PRO A 327 -5.21 -7.11 15.13
N LEU A 328 -4.84 -6.43 14.04
CA LEU A 328 -3.51 -6.42 13.45
C LEU A 328 -3.08 -4.97 13.18
N ASP A 329 -1.78 -4.74 13.08
CA ASP A 329 -1.22 -3.41 12.77
C ASP A 329 -0.52 -3.32 11.40
N LEU A 330 0.07 -2.16 11.12
CA LEU A 330 0.77 -1.91 9.85
C LEU A 330 1.99 -2.82 9.63
N VAL A 331 2.65 -3.25 10.71
CA VAL A 331 3.80 -4.16 10.64
C VAL A 331 3.32 -5.56 10.28
N ASP A 332 2.20 -6.00 10.84
CA ASP A 332 1.55 -7.27 10.53
C ASP A 332 1.06 -7.33 9.07
N GLY A 333 0.48 -6.22 8.58
CA GLY A 333 0.07 -6.10 7.18
C GLY A 333 1.26 -6.15 6.23
N ALA A 334 2.34 -5.43 6.53
CA ALA A 334 3.57 -5.48 5.75
C ALA A 334 4.23 -6.87 5.78
N ALA A 335 4.23 -7.55 6.93
CA ALA A 335 4.77 -8.91 7.05
C ALA A 335 4.05 -9.90 6.14
N ARG A 336 2.71 -9.79 6.00
CA ARG A 336 1.93 -10.64 5.09
C ARG A 336 2.31 -10.42 3.64
N VAL A 337 2.40 -9.17 3.20
CA VAL A 337 2.79 -8.82 1.82
C VAL A 337 4.23 -9.24 1.51
N TYR A 338 5.11 -9.20 2.51
CA TYR A 338 6.52 -9.55 2.36
C TYR A 338 6.78 -11.07 2.40
N ASP A 339 5.91 -11.85 3.07
CA ASP A 339 6.09 -13.29 3.29
C ASP A 339 6.35 -14.13 2.02
N PRO A 340 5.68 -13.91 0.88
CA PRO A 340 5.94 -14.67 -0.34
C PRO A 340 7.37 -14.52 -0.85
N ILE A 341 7.97 -13.34 -0.65
CA ILE A 341 9.36 -13.07 -1.02
C ILE A 341 10.29 -13.84 -0.09
N VAL A 342 10.08 -13.75 1.23
CA VAL A 342 10.89 -14.46 2.22
C VAL A 342 10.85 -15.97 1.99
N ARG A 343 9.65 -16.55 1.83
CA ARG A 343 9.49 -17.99 1.58
C ARG A 343 10.10 -18.41 0.25
N GLY A 344 9.93 -17.56 -0.77
CA GLY A 344 10.59 -17.72 -2.05
C GLY A 344 12.10 -17.82 -1.92
N GLU A 345 12.74 -16.87 -1.24
CA GLU A 345 14.20 -16.89 -1.08
C GLU A 345 14.68 -18.08 -0.22
N LEU A 346 13.82 -18.61 0.66
CA LEU A 346 14.04 -19.86 1.40
C LEU A 346 13.75 -21.15 0.59
N GLY A 347 13.40 -21.02 -0.69
CA GLY A 347 13.22 -22.16 -1.60
C GLY A 347 11.78 -22.64 -1.78
N GLU A 348 10.80 -21.95 -1.21
CA GLU A 348 9.38 -22.28 -1.39
C GLU A 348 8.73 -21.41 -2.47
N ASP A 349 8.36 -22.04 -3.59
CA ASP A 349 7.75 -21.36 -4.73
C ASP A 349 6.23 -21.21 -4.53
N LEU A 350 5.81 -20.08 -3.95
CA LEU A 350 4.39 -19.69 -3.87
C LEU A 350 3.97 -18.92 -5.13
N TYR A 351 2.98 -19.41 -5.86
CA TYR A 351 2.46 -18.76 -7.06
C TYR A 351 1.01 -19.16 -7.31
N GLY A 352 0.27 -18.32 -8.05
CA GLY A 352 -1.08 -18.65 -8.49
C GLY A 352 -2.04 -18.93 -7.33
N CYS A 353 -1.83 -18.24 -6.20
CA CYS A 353 -2.63 -18.40 -5.00
C CYS A 353 -3.02 -17.04 -4.40
N PHE A 354 -4.14 -17.04 -3.70
CA PHE A 354 -4.54 -15.96 -2.80
C PHE A 354 -4.15 -16.35 -1.39
N LEU A 355 -3.27 -15.58 -0.76
CA LEU A 355 -2.75 -15.82 0.57
C LEU A 355 -3.55 -15.02 1.59
N LYS A 356 -4.15 -15.73 2.55
CA LYS A 356 -4.79 -15.16 3.73
C LYS A 356 -4.17 -15.78 4.96
N ASP A 357 -3.77 -14.94 5.91
CA ASP A 357 -3.08 -15.38 7.14
C ASP A 357 -1.86 -16.28 6.85
N TYR A 358 -1.08 -15.91 5.82
CA TYR A 358 0.12 -16.63 5.34
C TYR A 358 -0.14 -17.96 4.63
N TRP A 359 -1.40 -18.36 4.43
CA TRP A 359 -1.76 -19.64 3.81
C TRP A 359 -2.60 -19.45 2.54
N PRO A 360 -2.48 -20.35 1.55
CA PRO A 360 -3.40 -20.36 0.42
C PRO A 360 -4.86 -20.48 0.88
N ALA A 361 -5.70 -19.62 0.35
CA ALA A 361 -7.14 -19.56 0.63
C ALA A 361 -7.94 -19.58 -0.67
N SER A 362 -9.26 -19.74 -0.54
CA SER A 362 -10.18 -19.69 -1.68
C SER A 362 -10.14 -18.33 -2.38
N TRP A 363 -10.28 -18.37 -3.70
CA TRP A 363 -10.31 -17.20 -4.57
C TRP A 363 -11.49 -16.25 -4.37
#